data_AF-A0A2H5VZC5-F1
#
_entry.id   AF-A0A2H5VZC5-F1
#
_cell.length_a   1.000
_cell.length_b   1.000
_cell.length_c   1.000
_cell.angle_alpha   90.00
_cell.angle_beta   90.00
_cell.angle_gamma   90.00
#
_symmetry.space_group_name_H-M   'P 1'
#
loop_
_entity.id
_entity.type
_entity.pdbx_description
1 polymer ?
#
loop_
_entity_poly.entity_id
_entity_poly.type
_entity_poly.pdbx_seq_one_letter_code
_entity_poly.pdbx_strand_id
1 'polypeptide(L)'
;MHERDVILTGIPRSGTTLACWLLNQLSDVVALVEPWIGGRFWLGRWNPERACRSLSRFFESARRQVLRRRLAPSCQINGQIPTNLVEERRADRTRRPIARLGRVRIEKRLSPSFWLIVKHPAPFTALLDQLAHHFPTYAIVRHPLAVLASWNSVSLPVSEGHVPAAEWLNPAFRRALSRFQDRWDRQVYLLGWFFETYRRVLPSEAILRYEDIVASGGRALRAIVPEAAALNIPLANRNASPLYDAALMRALAERLLRTDGPYWHFYSRESVESLIQEMSR
;
A
#
# COMPACT_ATOMS: atom_id res chain seq x y z
N MET A 1 -16.24 -9.07 16.02
CA MET A 1 -15.41 -8.40 14.99
C MET A 1 -16.30 -8.16 13.80
N HIS A 2 -16.38 -6.93 13.29
CA HIS A 2 -17.32 -6.63 12.22
C HIS A 2 -16.72 -7.05 10.87
N GLU A 3 -17.50 -7.70 10.00
CA GLU A 3 -17.12 -8.01 8.62
C GLU A 3 -16.70 -6.77 7.82
N ARG A 4 -17.06 -5.59 8.31
CA ARG A 4 -16.75 -4.28 7.73
C ARG A 4 -15.52 -3.60 8.36
N ASP A 5 -14.74 -4.33 9.16
CA ASP A 5 -13.40 -3.94 9.62
C ASP A 5 -12.37 -4.57 8.69
N VAL A 6 -11.86 -3.77 7.75
CA VAL A 6 -11.05 -4.27 6.64
C VAL A 6 -9.60 -3.83 6.76
N ILE A 7 -8.69 -4.75 6.45
CA ILE A 7 -7.27 -4.45 6.29
C ILE A 7 -6.97 -4.19 4.82
N LEU A 8 -6.31 -3.06 4.56
CA LEU A 8 -5.73 -2.76 3.25
C LEU A 8 -4.20 -2.76 3.36
N THR A 9 -3.55 -3.60 2.58
CA THR A 9 -2.11 -3.60 2.42
C THR A 9 -1.74 -3.42 0.95
N GLY A 10 -0.45 -3.51 0.64
CA GLY A 10 0.05 -3.39 -0.70
C GLY A 10 1.51 -3.02 -0.70
N ILE A 11 2.12 -3.12 -1.87
CA ILE A 11 3.52 -2.74 -2.06
C ILE A 11 3.65 -1.24 -1.71
N PRO A 12 4.65 -0.81 -0.93
CA PRO A 12 4.91 0.62 -0.75
C PRO A 12 4.93 1.33 -2.11
N ARG A 13 4.19 2.43 -2.26
CA ARG A 13 4.01 3.15 -3.54
C ARG A 13 3.16 2.43 -4.62
N SER A 14 2.36 1.43 -4.26
CA SER A 14 1.40 0.79 -5.19
C SER A 14 0.07 1.53 -5.37
N GLY A 15 -0.17 2.63 -4.66
CA GLY A 15 -1.44 3.36 -4.76
C GLY A 15 -2.45 3.04 -3.66
N THR A 16 -2.05 2.34 -2.60
CA THR A 16 -2.91 2.11 -1.42
C THR A 16 -3.44 3.40 -0.77
N THR A 17 -2.66 4.48 -0.77
CA THR A 17 -3.14 5.79 -0.28
C THR A 17 -4.21 6.40 -1.21
N LEU A 18 -4.05 6.27 -2.53
CA LEU A 18 -5.08 6.66 -3.49
C LEU A 18 -6.36 5.85 -3.27
N ALA A 19 -6.25 4.53 -3.05
CA ALA A 19 -7.40 3.70 -2.74
C ALA A 19 -8.12 4.14 -1.47
N CYS A 20 -7.40 4.49 -0.39
CA CYS A 20 -8.02 5.08 0.79
C CYS A 20 -8.75 6.40 0.47
N TRP A 21 -8.14 7.27 -0.34
CA TRP A 21 -8.79 8.52 -0.75
C TRP A 21 -10.08 8.27 -1.55
N LEU A 22 -10.07 7.33 -2.50
CA LEU A 22 -11.23 6.92 -3.30
C LEU A 22 -12.34 6.32 -2.44
N LEU A 23 -11.99 5.39 -1.54
CA LEU A 23 -12.95 4.80 -0.60
C LEU A 23 -13.59 5.85 0.30
N ASN A 24 -12.85 6.90 0.68
CA ASN A 24 -13.41 8.00 1.45
C ASN A 24 -14.36 8.91 0.67
N GLN A 25 -14.53 8.73 -0.65
CA GLN A 25 -15.57 9.43 -1.41
C GLN A 25 -16.96 8.79 -1.21
N LEU A 26 -17.01 7.55 -0.72
CA LEU A 26 -18.26 6.85 -0.41
C LEU A 26 -18.85 7.35 0.91
N SER A 27 -20.19 7.37 0.99
CA SER A 27 -20.95 7.96 2.10
C SER A 27 -20.73 7.25 3.43
N ASP A 28 -20.78 5.91 3.46
CA ASP A 28 -20.73 5.10 4.69
C ASP A 28 -19.40 4.36 4.89
N VAL A 29 -18.29 5.04 4.58
CA VAL A 29 -16.94 4.45 4.56
C VAL A 29 -15.94 5.38 5.23
N VAL A 30 -15.00 4.84 6.00
CA VAL A 30 -13.83 5.56 6.51
C VAL A 30 -12.61 4.69 6.23
N ALA A 31 -11.69 5.19 5.40
CA ALA A 31 -10.43 4.51 5.14
C ALA A 31 -9.26 5.31 5.73
N LEU A 32 -8.55 4.74 6.70
CA LEU A 32 -7.45 5.38 7.44
C LEU A 32 -6.10 4.99 6.84
N VAL A 33 -5.20 5.96 6.72
CA VAL A 33 -3.85 5.75 6.18
C VAL A 33 -2.85 5.68 7.31
N GLU A 34 -2.24 4.51 7.48
CA GLU A 34 -1.10 4.25 8.40
C GLU A 34 -1.30 4.85 9.80
N PRO A 35 -2.47 4.62 10.45
CA PRO A 35 -2.69 5.14 11.79
C PRO A 35 -1.77 4.44 12.81
N TRP A 36 -1.56 5.09 13.95
CA TRP A 36 -0.90 4.43 15.08
C TRP A 36 -1.81 3.37 15.71
N ILE A 37 -1.52 2.11 15.43
CA ILE A 37 -2.25 0.92 15.90
C ILE A 37 -1.79 0.41 17.28
N GLY A 38 -0.91 1.16 17.95
CA GLY A 38 -0.46 0.91 19.33
C GLY A 38 0.79 0.04 19.46
N GLY A 39 1.58 0.28 20.52
CA GLY A 39 2.83 -0.44 20.79
C GLY A 39 2.66 -1.97 20.91
N ARG A 40 1.50 -2.43 21.37
CA ARG A 40 1.18 -3.86 21.52
C ARG A 40 1.10 -4.59 20.18
N PHE A 41 0.79 -3.90 19.09
CA PHE A 41 0.84 -4.48 17.75
C PHE A 41 2.28 -4.86 17.37
N TRP A 42 3.26 -4.01 17.72
CA TRP A 42 4.68 -4.25 17.40
C TRP A 42 5.33 -5.37 18.23
N LEU A 43 4.70 -5.77 19.33
CA LEU A 43 5.01 -7.02 20.04
C LEU A 43 4.57 -8.27 19.24
N GLY A 44 3.83 -8.07 18.15
CA GLY A 44 3.45 -9.06 17.16
C GLY A 44 4.61 -9.86 16.59
N ARG A 45 5.82 -9.28 16.59
CA ARG A 45 7.07 -9.97 16.25
C ARG A 45 7.23 -11.30 17.01
N TRP A 46 6.82 -11.34 18.28
CA TRP A 46 6.97 -12.50 19.15
C TRP A 46 5.67 -13.31 19.32
N ASN A 47 4.53 -12.67 19.06
CA ASN A 47 3.21 -13.29 19.20
C ASN A 47 2.22 -12.64 18.22
N PRO A 48 2.09 -13.19 17.00
CA PRO A 48 1.21 -12.65 15.97
C PRO A 48 -0.25 -12.52 16.42
N GLU A 49 -0.77 -13.42 17.25
CA GLU A 49 -2.14 -13.38 17.78
C GLU A 49 -2.37 -12.13 18.65
N ARG A 50 -1.34 -11.66 19.36
CA ARG A 50 -1.37 -10.41 20.11
C ARG A 50 -1.47 -9.20 19.20
N ALA A 51 -0.86 -9.25 18.01
CA ALA A 51 -1.03 -8.20 17.01
C ALA A 51 -2.47 -8.14 16.52
N CYS A 52 -3.08 -9.30 16.20
CA CYS A 52 -4.49 -9.41 15.82
C CYS A 52 -5.41 -8.83 16.88
N ARG A 53 -5.26 -9.24 18.16
CA ARG A 53 -6.03 -8.67 19.28
C ARG A 53 -5.82 -7.16 19.46
N SER A 54 -4.60 -6.68 19.25
CA SER A 54 -4.31 -5.23 19.31
C SER A 54 -5.05 -4.49 18.19
N LEU A 55 -5.11 -5.07 17.00
CA LEU A 55 -5.79 -4.49 15.84
C LEU A 55 -7.32 -4.52 16.00
N SER A 56 -7.91 -5.60 16.54
CA SER A 56 -9.35 -5.63 16.86
C SER A 56 -9.73 -4.50 17.82
N ARG A 57 -8.93 -4.29 18.89
CA ARG A 57 -9.13 -3.18 19.84
C ARG A 57 -8.95 -1.81 19.18
N PHE A 58 -8.04 -1.71 18.21
CA PHE A 58 -7.89 -0.49 17.43
C PHE A 58 -9.15 -0.20 16.62
N PHE A 59 -9.70 -1.18 15.89
CA PHE A 59 -10.95 -1.02 15.14
C PHE A 59 -12.11 -0.57 16.05
N GLU A 60 -12.31 -1.25 17.19
CA GLU A 60 -13.35 -0.88 18.16
C GLU A 60 -13.16 0.54 18.72
N SER A 61 -11.92 0.92 19.03
CA SER A 61 -11.59 2.27 19.52
C SER A 61 -11.82 3.33 18.45
N ALA A 62 -11.38 3.07 17.22
CA ALA A 62 -11.54 3.96 16.08
C ALA A 62 -13.01 4.18 15.74
N ARG A 63 -13.83 3.11 15.67
CA ARG A 63 -15.29 3.21 15.49
C ARG A 63 -15.93 4.11 16.54
N ARG A 64 -15.64 3.88 17.82
CA ARG A 64 -16.17 4.72 18.92
C ARG A 64 -15.75 6.18 18.78
N GLN A 65 -14.49 6.46 18.41
CA GLN A 65 -14.02 7.82 18.22
C GLN A 65 -14.67 8.51 17.03
N VAL A 66 -14.84 7.81 15.91
CA VAL A 66 -15.52 8.32 14.72
C VAL A 66 -16.98 8.65 15.03
N LEU A 67 -17.73 7.73 15.65
CA LEU A 67 -19.15 7.93 15.94
C LEU A 67 -19.39 9.02 16.99
N ARG A 68 -18.57 9.08 18.06
CA ARG A 68 -18.78 10.02 19.17
C ARG A 68 -18.17 11.40 18.94
N ARG A 69 -16.99 11.45 18.32
CA ARG A 69 -16.17 12.66 18.23
C ARG A 69 -15.93 13.12 16.80
N ARG A 70 -16.34 12.35 15.79
CA ARG A 70 -16.07 12.62 14.38
C ARG A 70 -14.59 12.83 14.09
N LEU A 71 -13.74 12.09 14.80
CA LEU A 71 -12.28 12.15 14.66
C LEU A 71 -11.72 10.74 14.52
N ALA A 72 -10.74 10.58 13.65
CA ALA A 72 -9.97 9.34 13.52
C ALA A 72 -8.48 9.62 13.44
N PRO A 73 -7.61 8.74 14.00
CA PRO A 73 -6.18 8.81 13.76
C PRO A 73 -5.87 8.41 12.31
N SER A 74 -5.07 9.20 11.61
CA SER A 74 -4.57 8.88 10.26
C SER A 74 -3.37 9.74 9.92
N CYS A 75 -2.49 9.26 9.04
CA CYS A 75 -1.61 10.12 8.27
C CYS A 75 -2.47 11.08 7.43
N GLN A 76 -2.09 12.36 7.47
CA GLN A 76 -2.87 13.45 6.88
C GLN A 76 -1.97 14.58 6.39
N ILE A 77 -2.54 15.38 5.47
CA ILE A 77 -2.03 16.69 5.07
C ILE A 77 -3.16 17.69 5.36
N ASN A 78 -2.88 18.71 6.18
CA ASN A 78 -3.84 19.76 6.54
C ASN A 78 -5.21 19.26 7.05
N GLY A 79 -5.21 18.17 7.84
CA GLY A 79 -6.40 17.57 8.45
C GLY A 79 -7.16 16.61 7.53
N GLN A 80 -6.67 16.37 6.31
CA GLN A 80 -7.34 15.56 5.29
C GLN A 80 -6.49 14.35 4.89
N ILE A 81 -7.17 13.29 4.46
CA ILE A 81 -6.52 12.10 3.91
C ILE A 81 -6.10 12.41 2.47
N PRO A 82 -4.79 12.41 2.14
CA PRO A 82 -4.34 12.81 0.82
C PRO A 82 -4.42 11.64 -0.18
N THR A 83 -4.25 11.95 -1.47
CA THR A 83 -4.07 10.94 -2.53
C THR A 83 -2.64 10.36 -2.56
N ASN A 84 -1.66 11.10 -2.02
CA ASN A 84 -0.25 10.77 -2.01
C ASN A 84 0.42 11.32 -0.72
N LEU A 85 1.43 10.62 -0.19
CA LEU A 85 2.12 11.00 1.05
C LEU A 85 3.46 11.72 0.83
N VAL A 86 3.84 11.90 -0.44
CA VAL A 86 5.16 12.41 -0.86
C VAL A 86 4.97 13.59 -1.79
N GLU A 87 5.88 14.57 -1.74
CA GLU A 87 5.90 15.75 -2.59
C GLU A 87 5.70 15.44 -4.09
N GLU A 88 5.00 16.33 -4.79
CA GLU A 88 4.81 16.30 -6.26
C GLU A 88 5.60 17.42 -6.92
N ARG A 89 6.90 17.49 -6.64
CA ARG A 89 7.84 18.42 -7.30
C ARG A 89 9.04 17.64 -7.87
N ARG A 90 9.53 18.11 -9.01
CA ARG A 90 10.79 17.67 -9.63
C ARG A 90 11.68 18.89 -9.87
N ALA A 91 12.85 18.88 -9.24
CA ALA A 91 14.10 19.49 -9.71
C ALA A 91 15.12 19.18 -8.60
N ASP A 92 16.33 18.72 -8.96
CA ASP A 92 17.52 18.50 -8.12
C ASP A 92 17.57 17.39 -7.03
N ARG A 93 16.47 16.97 -6.39
CA ARG A 93 16.56 16.06 -5.21
C ARG A 93 15.48 14.98 -5.09
N THR A 94 15.75 13.98 -4.24
CA THR A 94 14.78 12.94 -3.86
C THR A 94 13.59 13.55 -3.11
N ARG A 95 12.38 13.10 -3.46
CA ARG A 95 11.13 13.67 -2.94
C ARG A 95 10.89 13.25 -1.50
N ARG A 96 10.42 14.18 -0.66
CA ARG A 96 10.26 13.95 0.79
C ARG A 96 8.82 13.59 1.17
N PRO A 97 8.62 12.81 2.25
CA PRO A 97 7.30 12.62 2.84
C PRO A 97 6.76 13.95 3.40
N ILE A 98 5.49 14.23 3.17
CA ILE A 98 4.79 15.46 3.61
C ILE A 98 3.59 15.18 4.52
N ALA A 99 3.13 13.93 4.55
CA ALA A 99 2.07 13.53 5.46
C ALA A 99 2.62 13.31 6.88
N ARG A 100 1.83 13.71 7.88
CA ARG A 100 2.14 13.48 9.30
C ARG A 100 1.00 12.72 9.96
N LEU A 101 1.33 11.92 10.96
CA LEU A 101 0.31 11.31 11.81
C LEU A 101 -0.43 12.41 12.58
N GLY A 102 -1.76 12.35 12.57
CA GLY A 102 -2.61 13.26 13.31
C GLY A 102 -4.03 12.75 13.43
N ARG A 103 -4.96 13.66 13.68
CA ARG A 103 -6.39 13.39 13.63
C ARG A 103 -7.00 14.01 12.38
N VAL A 104 -7.86 13.27 11.71
CA VAL A 104 -8.69 13.76 10.61
C VAL A 104 -10.13 13.90 11.08
N ARG A 105 -10.81 14.95 10.62
CA ARG A 105 -12.24 15.17 10.90
C ARG A 105 -13.07 14.35 9.91
N ILE A 106 -14.06 13.63 10.41
CA ILE A 106 -14.98 12.82 9.61
C ILE A 106 -16.30 13.57 9.53
N GLU A 107 -16.54 14.24 8.40
CA GLU A 107 -17.72 15.09 8.22
C GLU A 107 -18.97 14.31 7.79
N LYS A 108 -18.76 13.12 7.24
CA LYS A 108 -19.82 12.24 6.74
C LYS A 108 -20.72 11.76 7.87
N ARG A 109 -22.01 11.63 7.57
CA ARG A 109 -22.97 10.94 8.46
C ARG A 109 -22.80 9.44 8.24
N LEU A 110 -22.32 8.75 9.26
CA LEU A 110 -22.00 7.33 9.21
C LEU A 110 -23.04 6.53 9.99
N SER A 111 -23.39 5.36 9.46
CA SER A 111 -24.13 4.35 10.21
C SER A 111 -23.24 3.77 11.33
N PRO A 112 -23.81 3.16 12.39
CA PRO A 112 -22.99 2.45 13.38
C PRO A 112 -22.14 1.31 12.79
N SER A 113 -22.53 0.78 11.63
CA SER A 113 -21.90 -0.34 10.93
C SER A 113 -21.16 0.09 9.65
N PHE A 114 -20.71 1.35 9.58
CA PHE A 114 -19.93 1.87 8.45
C PHE A 114 -18.70 1.01 8.14
N TRP A 115 -18.20 1.05 6.90
CA TRP A 115 -16.95 0.37 6.54
C TRP A 115 -15.76 1.09 7.14
N LEU A 116 -14.97 0.41 7.98
CA LEU A 116 -13.73 0.94 8.52
C LEU A 116 -12.57 0.17 7.87
N ILE A 117 -11.86 0.85 6.98
CA ILE A 117 -10.67 0.31 6.31
C ILE A 117 -9.43 0.91 6.98
N VAL A 118 -8.47 0.07 7.32
CA VAL A 118 -7.19 0.52 7.87
C VAL A 118 -6.09 0.07 6.94
N LYS A 119 -5.28 1.03 6.50
CA LYS A 119 -4.20 0.77 5.56
C LYS A 119 -2.84 0.78 6.26
N HIS A 120 -2.05 -0.27 6.08
CA HIS A 120 -0.63 -0.24 6.41
C HIS A 120 0.17 -1.18 5.47
N PRO A 121 1.14 -0.69 4.66
CA PRO A 121 1.83 -1.52 3.69
C PRO A 121 2.71 -2.60 4.37
N ALA A 122 3.77 -2.15 5.03
CA ALA A 122 4.82 -3.02 5.55
C ALA A 122 4.38 -3.94 6.70
N PRO A 123 3.83 -3.44 7.82
CA PRO A 123 3.53 -4.29 8.95
C PRO A 123 2.38 -5.27 8.69
N PHE A 124 1.38 -4.90 7.89
CA PHE A 124 0.32 -5.84 7.54
C PHE A 124 0.80 -6.92 6.57
N THR A 125 1.69 -6.58 5.63
CA THR A 125 2.30 -7.63 4.79
C THR A 125 3.15 -8.60 5.64
N ALA A 126 3.92 -8.07 6.59
CA ALA A 126 4.79 -8.92 7.42
C ALA A 126 4.05 -9.89 8.34
N LEU A 127 2.80 -9.58 8.71
CA LEU A 127 1.92 -10.43 9.51
C LEU A 127 0.73 -10.95 8.70
N LEU A 128 0.83 -10.97 7.37
CA LEU A 128 -0.32 -11.18 6.49
C LEU A 128 -0.96 -12.55 6.72
N ASP A 129 -0.13 -13.58 6.90
CA ASP A 129 -0.58 -14.94 7.20
C ASP A 129 -1.58 -14.92 8.36
N GLN A 130 -1.25 -14.30 9.48
CA GLN A 130 -2.15 -14.29 10.64
C GLN A 130 -3.30 -13.29 10.48
N LEU A 131 -3.05 -12.12 9.91
CA LEU A 131 -4.07 -11.08 9.75
C LEU A 131 -5.20 -11.52 8.81
N ALA A 132 -4.89 -12.23 7.72
CA ALA A 132 -5.88 -12.70 6.75
C ALA A 132 -6.84 -13.74 7.33
N HIS A 133 -6.44 -14.51 8.37
CA HIS A 133 -7.34 -15.43 9.07
C HIS A 133 -8.34 -14.71 9.99
N HIS A 134 -8.06 -13.47 10.37
CA HIS A 134 -8.89 -12.71 11.31
C HIS A 134 -9.68 -11.58 10.64
N PHE A 135 -9.17 -10.99 9.56
CA PHE A 135 -9.80 -9.82 8.96
C PHE A 135 -9.95 -10.00 7.46
N PRO A 136 -11.06 -9.53 6.86
CA PRO A 136 -11.09 -9.27 5.42
C PRO A 136 -9.89 -8.42 5.04
N THR A 137 -9.04 -8.95 4.17
CA THR A 137 -7.73 -8.36 3.87
C THR A 137 -7.54 -8.29 2.37
N TYR A 138 -7.20 -7.10 1.88
CA TYR A 138 -6.96 -6.84 0.47
C TYR A 138 -5.57 -6.26 0.27
N ALA A 139 -4.92 -6.62 -0.84
CA ALA A 139 -3.62 -6.09 -1.22
C ALA A 139 -3.72 -5.33 -2.54
N ILE A 140 -2.97 -4.23 -2.66
CA ILE A 140 -2.79 -3.54 -3.94
C ILE A 140 -1.37 -3.78 -4.46
N VAL A 141 -1.30 -4.38 -5.65
CA VAL A 141 -0.09 -4.51 -6.46
C VAL A 141 -0.07 -3.46 -7.56
N ARG A 142 1.11 -3.20 -8.12
CA ARG A 142 1.32 -2.22 -9.18
C ARG A 142 2.43 -2.68 -10.10
N HIS A 143 2.44 -2.21 -11.34
CA HIS A 143 3.46 -2.53 -12.34
C HIS A 143 4.88 -2.51 -11.73
N PRO A 144 5.62 -3.64 -11.80
CA PRO A 144 6.82 -3.87 -10.99
C PRO A 144 7.90 -2.83 -11.27
N LEU A 145 8.13 -2.51 -12.55
CA LEU A 145 9.08 -1.48 -12.95
C LEU A 145 8.69 -0.07 -12.44
N ALA A 146 7.39 0.26 -12.43
CA ALA A 146 6.91 1.56 -11.95
C ALA A 146 7.05 1.69 -10.42
N VAL A 147 6.92 0.57 -9.69
CA VAL A 147 7.20 0.53 -8.25
C VAL A 147 8.68 0.82 -7.98
N LEU A 148 9.59 0.11 -8.66
CA LEU A 148 11.03 0.32 -8.50
C LEU A 148 11.44 1.77 -8.84
N ALA A 149 10.92 2.31 -9.95
CA ALA A 149 11.10 3.72 -10.31
C ALA A 149 10.56 4.67 -9.23
N SER A 150 9.40 4.33 -8.66
CA SER A 150 8.83 5.13 -7.58
C SER A 150 9.63 5.05 -6.28
N TRP A 151 10.27 3.93 -5.95
CA TRP A 151 11.11 3.80 -4.76
C TRP A 151 12.37 4.63 -4.88
N ASN A 152 12.99 4.63 -6.06
CA ASN A 152 14.23 5.37 -6.29
C ASN A 152 14.04 6.89 -6.52
N SER A 153 12.80 7.38 -6.53
CA SER A 153 12.48 8.80 -6.69
C SER A 153 12.02 9.48 -5.40
N VAL A 154 12.11 8.78 -4.26
CA VAL A 154 11.65 9.26 -2.95
C VAL A 154 12.69 8.96 -1.88
N SER A 155 12.79 9.82 -0.86
CA SER A 155 13.67 9.61 0.30
C SER A 155 12.98 8.76 1.36
N LEU A 156 12.81 7.47 1.09
CA LEU A 156 12.21 6.47 1.99
C LEU A 156 13.11 5.24 2.08
N PRO A 157 13.08 4.43 3.15
CA PRO A 157 13.91 3.22 3.27
C PRO A 157 13.85 2.26 2.08
N VAL A 158 12.72 2.21 1.37
CA VAL A 158 12.54 1.40 0.15
C VAL A 158 13.47 1.82 -1.00
N SER A 159 13.95 3.07 -1.04
CA SER A 159 14.97 3.52 -2.02
C SER A 159 16.29 2.78 -1.84
N GLU A 160 16.55 2.30 -0.62
CA GLU A 160 17.72 1.51 -0.25
C GLU A 160 17.40 0.01 -0.14
N GLY A 161 16.22 -0.44 -0.60
CA GLY A 161 15.81 -1.85 -0.50
C GLY A 161 15.47 -2.30 0.92
N HIS A 162 15.10 -1.38 1.81
CA HIS A 162 14.72 -1.68 3.19
C HIS A 162 13.26 -1.37 3.49
N VAL A 163 12.69 -2.15 4.41
CA VAL A 163 11.34 -1.94 4.96
C VAL A 163 11.39 -2.22 6.46
N PRO A 164 11.82 -1.24 7.28
CA PRO A 164 12.14 -1.47 8.69
C PRO A 164 11.03 -2.11 9.51
N ALA A 165 9.77 -1.71 9.28
CA ALA A 165 8.62 -2.29 9.97
C ALA A 165 8.44 -3.79 9.66
N ALA A 166 8.63 -4.20 8.40
CA ALA A 166 8.53 -5.59 8.00
C ALA A 166 9.74 -6.39 8.48
N GLU A 167 10.95 -5.83 8.37
CA GLU A 167 12.19 -6.43 8.87
C GLU A 167 12.18 -6.64 10.38
N TRP A 168 11.53 -5.73 11.13
CA TRP A 168 11.33 -5.89 12.57
C TRP A 168 10.40 -7.06 12.88
N LEU A 169 9.25 -7.13 12.21
CA LEU A 169 8.22 -8.15 12.45
C LEU A 169 8.62 -9.52 11.91
N ASN A 170 9.45 -9.57 10.87
CA ASN A 170 9.93 -10.79 10.24
C ASN A 170 11.47 -10.84 10.20
N PRO A 171 12.12 -11.37 11.25
CA PRO A 171 13.59 -11.46 11.31
C PRO A 171 14.21 -12.36 10.24
N ALA A 172 13.48 -13.38 9.75
CA ALA A 172 13.96 -14.24 8.67
C ALA A 172 14.06 -13.45 7.36
N PHE A 173 13.05 -12.64 7.07
CA PHE A 173 13.05 -11.71 5.94
C PHE A 173 14.19 -10.69 6.03
N ARG A 174 14.43 -10.10 7.22
CA ARG A 174 15.58 -9.20 7.43
C ARG A 174 16.92 -9.87 7.10
N ARG A 175 17.12 -11.12 7.55
CA ARG A 175 18.34 -11.90 7.24
C ARG A 175 18.47 -12.23 5.75
N ALA A 176 17.36 -12.41 5.04
CA ALA A 176 17.39 -12.63 3.60
C ALA A 176 17.80 -11.34 2.86
N LEU A 177 17.23 -10.19 3.24
CA LEU A 177 17.59 -8.89 2.65
C LEU A 177 19.07 -8.53 2.87
N SER A 178 19.65 -8.86 4.02
CA SER A 178 21.05 -8.52 4.33
C SER A 178 22.08 -9.27 3.48
N ARG A 179 21.67 -10.28 2.69
CA ARG A 179 22.57 -11.01 1.77
C ARG A 179 22.85 -10.23 0.49
N PHE A 180 22.04 -9.24 0.16
CA PHE A 180 22.19 -8.44 -1.05
C PHE A 180 23.04 -7.20 -0.78
N GLN A 181 24.21 -7.16 -1.41
CA GLN A 181 25.12 -6.00 -1.34
C GLN A 181 24.64 -4.86 -2.25
N ASP A 182 24.32 -5.18 -3.52
CA ASP A 182 23.76 -4.23 -4.46
C ASP A 182 22.33 -3.81 -4.05
N ARG A 183 22.08 -2.50 -4.09
CA ARG A 183 20.82 -1.94 -3.61
C ARG A 183 19.64 -2.27 -4.53
N TRP A 184 19.82 -2.36 -5.85
CA TRP A 184 18.71 -2.67 -6.75
C TRP A 184 18.41 -4.16 -6.74
N ASP A 185 19.40 -5.03 -6.58
CA ASP A 185 19.16 -6.46 -6.36
C ASP A 185 18.35 -6.68 -5.08
N ARG A 186 18.71 -5.94 -4.02
CA ARG A 186 17.93 -5.92 -2.77
C ARG A 186 16.51 -5.40 -2.99
N GLN A 187 16.31 -4.37 -3.80
CA GLN A 187 14.97 -3.88 -4.17
C GLN A 187 14.17 -4.89 -5.00
N VAL A 188 14.78 -5.57 -5.97
CA VAL A 188 14.11 -6.58 -6.79
C VAL A 188 13.68 -7.77 -5.91
N TYR A 189 14.53 -8.20 -4.98
CA TYR A 189 14.17 -9.21 -3.98
C TYR A 189 13.02 -8.73 -3.08
N LEU A 190 13.12 -7.50 -2.55
CA LEU A 190 12.07 -6.88 -1.73
C LEU A 190 10.72 -6.83 -2.47
N LEU A 191 10.74 -6.45 -3.74
CA LEU A 191 9.56 -6.44 -4.61
C LEU A 191 8.96 -7.83 -4.74
N GLY A 192 9.80 -8.83 -5.05
CA GLY A 192 9.40 -10.23 -5.14
C GLY A 192 8.76 -10.74 -3.84
N TRP A 193 9.32 -10.38 -2.68
CA TRP A 193 8.77 -10.75 -1.38
C TRP A 193 7.33 -10.26 -1.17
N PHE A 194 7.02 -9.00 -1.54
CA PHE A 194 5.65 -8.49 -1.45
C PHE A 194 4.70 -9.29 -2.35
N PHE A 195 5.05 -9.45 -3.62
CA PHE A 195 4.23 -10.18 -4.59
C PHE A 195 3.98 -11.63 -4.17
N GLU A 196 5.02 -12.34 -3.72
CA GLU A 196 4.89 -13.73 -3.27
C GLU A 196 4.02 -13.82 -2.02
N THR A 197 4.21 -12.91 -1.07
CA THR A 197 3.42 -12.91 0.17
C THR A 197 1.94 -12.73 -0.14
N TYR A 198 1.57 -11.85 -1.06
CA TYR A 198 0.17 -11.69 -1.48
C TYR A 198 -0.35 -12.90 -2.23
N ARG A 199 0.39 -13.39 -3.23
CA ARG A 199 0.01 -14.56 -4.06
C ARG A 199 -0.22 -15.81 -3.23
N ARG A 200 0.61 -16.03 -2.20
CA ARG A 200 0.57 -17.22 -1.36
C ARG A 200 -0.57 -17.18 -0.34
N VAL A 201 -0.89 -16.00 0.20
CA VAL A 201 -1.77 -15.88 1.38
C VAL A 201 -3.18 -15.43 1.01
N LEU A 202 -3.32 -14.58 0.01
CA LEU A 202 -4.61 -13.99 -0.36
C LEU A 202 -5.20 -14.71 -1.58
N PRO A 203 -6.53 -14.85 -1.63
CA PRO A 203 -7.19 -15.29 -2.84
C PRO A 203 -7.06 -14.22 -3.93
N SER A 204 -7.15 -14.63 -5.19
CA SER A 204 -6.86 -13.76 -6.35
C SER A 204 -7.72 -12.49 -6.40
N GLU A 205 -8.99 -12.60 -6.02
CA GLU A 205 -9.98 -11.52 -5.97
C GLU A 205 -9.70 -10.48 -4.88
N ALA A 206 -8.87 -10.83 -3.89
CA ALA A 206 -8.43 -9.91 -2.85
C ALA A 206 -7.15 -9.14 -3.24
N ILE A 207 -6.57 -9.42 -4.41
CA ILE A 207 -5.37 -8.77 -4.93
C ILE A 207 -5.75 -7.86 -6.09
N LEU A 208 -5.78 -6.55 -5.82
CA LEU A 208 -6.18 -5.52 -6.76
C LEU A 208 -4.96 -4.92 -7.46
N ARG A 209 -5.08 -4.65 -8.77
CA ARG A 209 -4.04 -3.91 -9.51
C ARG A 209 -4.33 -2.42 -9.47
N TYR A 210 -3.28 -1.64 -9.23
CA TYR A 210 -3.32 -0.18 -9.34
C TYR A 210 -3.90 0.28 -10.69
N GLU A 211 -3.50 -0.39 -11.76
CA GLU A 211 -3.89 -0.08 -13.13
C GLU A 211 -5.40 -0.22 -13.31
N ASP A 212 -6.01 -1.26 -12.73
CA ASP A 212 -7.46 -1.47 -12.78
C ASP A 212 -8.21 -0.41 -11.97
N ILE A 213 -7.69 -0.02 -10.80
CA ILE A 213 -8.25 1.06 -9.99
C ILE A 213 -8.26 2.38 -10.77
N VAL A 214 -7.15 2.71 -11.44
CA VAL A 214 -7.03 3.93 -12.24
C VAL A 214 -7.93 3.89 -13.48
N ALA A 215 -7.82 2.83 -14.29
CA ALA A 215 -8.57 2.70 -15.54
C ALA A 215 -10.09 2.68 -15.32
N SER A 216 -10.54 2.15 -14.19
CA SER A 216 -11.96 2.10 -13.83
C SER A 216 -12.46 3.34 -13.08
N GLY A 217 -11.63 4.37 -12.86
CA GLY A 217 -12.01 5.54 -12.06
C GLY A 217 -12.39 5.20 -10.61
N GLY A 218 -11.82 4.12 -10.07
CA GLY A 218 -12.06 3.62 -8.71
C GLY A 218 -13.02 2.44 -8.60
N ARG A 219 -13.76 2.04 -9.64
CA ARG A 219 -14.76 0.96 -9.55
C ARG A 219 -14.18 -0.40 -9.17
N ALA A 220 -12.91 -0.66 -9.47
CA ALA A 220 -12.23 -1.89 -9.06
C ALA A 220 -12.25 -2.10 -7.54
N LEU A 221 -12.38 -1.02 -6.75
CA LEU A 221 -12.49 -1.09 -5.28
C LEU A 221 -13.82 -1.72 -4.80
N ARG A 222 -14.74 -2.06 -5.71
CA ARG A 222 -15.98 -2.80 -5.40
C ARG A 222 -15.73 -4.17 -4.79
N ALA A 223 -14.54 -4.73 -5.02
CA ALA A 223 -14.08 -5.94 -4.35
C ALA A 223 -13.97 -5.74 -2.83
N ILE A 224 -13.68 -4.53 -2.36
CA ILE A 224 -13.57 -4.19 -0.94
C ILE A 224 -14.93 -3.72 -0.39
N VAL A 225 -15.54 -2.76 -1.07
CA VAL A 225 -16.80 -2.11 -0.65
C VAL A 225 -17.73 -2.08 -1.87
N PRO A 226 -18.84 -2.82 -1.90
CA PRO A 226 -19.69 -2.96 -3.09
C PRO A 226 -20.10 -1.61 -3.73
N GLU A 227 -20.37 -0.60 -2.92
CA GLU A 227 -20.79 0.74 -3.34
C GLU A 227 -19.72 1.47 -4.16
N ALA A 228 -18.45 1.05 -4.11
CA ALA A 228 -17.39 1.57 -4.97
C ALA A 228 -17.66 1.34 -6.46
N ALA A 229 -18.58 0.43 -6.83
CA ALA A 229 -19.03 0.26 -8.21
C ALA A 229 -19.60 1.54 -8.84
N ALA A 230 -20.07 2.49 -8.03
CA ALA A 230 -20.58 3.79 -8.48
C ALA A 230 -19.48 4.87 -8.66
N LEU A 231 -18.21 4.60 -8.28
CA LEU A 231 -17.13 5.55 -8.48
C LEU A 231 -16.86 5.78 -9.98
N ASN A 232 -16.56 7.01 -10.34
CA ASN A 232 -16.14 7.34 -11.70
C ASN A 232 -15.26 8.60 -11.70
N ILE A 233 -14.18 8.54 -10.90
CA ILE A 233 -13.28 9.68 -10.74
C ILE A 233 -12.25 9.64 -11.86
N PRO A 234 -12.04 10.73 -12.62
CA PRO A 234 -10.97 10.80 -13.60
C PRO A 234 -9.61 10.67 -12.91
N LEU A 235 -8.84 9.63 -13.29
CA LEU A 235 -7.52 9.33 -12.72
C LEU A 235 -6.50 9.19 -13.83
N ALA A 236 -5.31 9.75 -13.62
CA ALA A 236 -4.19 9.55 -14.52
C ALA A 236 -3.31 8.39 -14.04
N ASN A 237 -2.93 7.50 -14.96
CA ASN A 237 -1.95 6.47 -14.67
C ASN A 237 -0.58 7.12 -14.44
N ARG A 238 0.09 6.75 -13.34
CA ARG A 238 1.39 7.30 -12.96
C ARG A 238 2.55 6.33 -13.19
N ASN A 239 2.36 5.25 -13.97
CA ASN A 239 3.40 4.26 -14.25
C ASN A 239 4.54 4.83 -15.09
N ALA A 240 4.23 5.65 -16.10
CA ALA A 240 5.20 6.42 -16.88
C ALA A 240 5.33 7.87 -16.34
N SER A 241 5.37 8.05 -15.02
CA SER A 241 5.40 9.40 -14.45
C SER A 241 6.60 10.21 -14.97
N PRO A 242 6.41 11.47 -15.38
CA PRO A 242 7.51 12.38 -15.74
C PRO A 242 8.34 12.79 -14.52
N LEU A 243 8.15 12.12 -13.36
CA LEU A 243 8.98 12.22 -12.17
C LEU A 243 10.03 11.11 -12.08
N TYR A 244 10.01 10.12 -12.98
CA TYR A 244 10.93 8.98 -12.99
C TYR A 244 12.09 9.21 -13.96
N ASP A 245 13.29 8.81 -13.54
CA ASP A 245 14.51 8.93 -14.34
C ASP A 245 14.52 7.82 -15.40
N ALA A 246 14.59 8.20 -16.68
CA ALA A 246 14.47 7.27 -17.79
C ALA A 246 15.68 6.32 -17.89
N ALA A 247 16.90 6.80 -17.64
CA ALA A 247 18.10 5.98 -17.67
C ALA A 247 18.08 4.95 -16.54
N LEU A 248 17.70 5.38 -15.34
CA LEU A 248 17.48 4.49 -14.21
C LEU A 248 16.39 3.45 -14.50
N MET A 249 15.27 3.85 -15.10
CA MET A 249 14.19 2.90 -15.42
C MET A 249 14.65 1.84 -16.41
N ARG A 250 15.43 2.19 -17.44
CA ARG A 250 16.03 1.20 -18.34
C ARG A 250 16.92 0.22 -17.59
N ALA A 251 17.80 0.71 -16.72
CA ALA A 251 18.69 -0.16 -15.94
C ALA A 251 17.92 -1.08 -14.97
N LEU A 252 16.84 -0.58 -14.35
CA LEU A 252 15.98 -1.40 -13.49
C LEU A 252 15.17 -2.43 -14.29
N ALA A 253 14.73 -2.09 -15.51
CA ALA A 253 14.02 -3.01 -16.39
C ALA A 253 14.91 -4.17 -16.82
N GLU A 254 16.15 -3.90 -17.24
CA GLU A 254 17.12 -4.93 -17.59
C GLU A 254 17.35 -5.92 -16.44
N ARG A 255 17.50 -5.42 -15.20
CA ARG A 255 17.65 -6.28 -14.02
C ARG A 255 16.39 -7.10 -13.76
N LEU A 256 15.22 -6.45 -13.78
CA LEU A 256 13.93 -7.12 -13.56
C LEU A 256 13.71 -8.25 -14.57
N LEU A 257 13.94 -7.99 -15.86
CA LEU A 257 13.79 -8.94 -16.97
C LEU A 257 14.79 -10.11 -16.91
N ARG A 258 15.84 -10.08 -16.08
CA ARG A 258 16.76 -11.22 -15.91
C ARG A 258 16.36 -12.18 -14.79
N THR A 259 15.25 -11.90 -14.12
CA THR A 259 14.80 -12.70 -12.97
C THR A 259 13.47 -13.38 -13.26
N ASP A 260 13.17 -14.44 -12.51
CA ASP A 260 11.88 -15.15 -12.56
C ASP A 260 11.05 -14.87 -11.29
N GLY A 261 10.96 -13.58 -10.93
CA GLY A 261 10.32 -13.17 -9.69
C GLY A 261 8.79 -13.36 -9.68
N PRO A 262 8.18 -13.41 -8.48
CA PRO A 262 6.74 -13.64 -8.28
C PRO A 262 5.80 -12.62 -8.95
N TYR A 263 6.29 -11.43 -9.31
CA TYR A 263 5.52 -10.42 -10.04
C TYR A 263 5.10 -10.87 -11.44
N TRP A 264 5.78 -11.86 -12.04
CA TRP A 264 5.40 -12.39 -13.35
C TRP A 264 4.08 -13.17 -13.36
N HIS A 265 3.56 -13.52 -12.18
CA HIS A 265 2.19 -14.04 -12.07
C HIS A 265 1.11 -12.95 -12.28
N PHE A 266 1.48 -11.67 -12.18
CA PHE A 266 0.54 -10.54 -12.23
C PHE A 266 0.78 -9.61 -13.43
N TYR A 267 1.99 -9.62 -13.97
CA TYR A 267 2.44 -8.77 -15.07
C TYR A 267 3.22 -9.60 -16.07
N SER A 268 3.23 -9.17 -17.32
CA SER A 268 4.00 -9.83 -18.38
C SER A 268 5.35 -9.12 -18.58
N ARG A 269 6.31 -9.81 -19.18
CA ARG A 269 7.62 -9.22 -19.50
C ARG A 269 7.46 -8.12 -20.55
N GLU A 270 6.56 -8.35 -21.50
CA GLU A 270 6.20 -7.43 -22.57
C GLU A 270 5.62 -6.12 -22.02
N SER A 271 4.91 -6.15 -20.87
CA SER A 271 4.41 -4.93 -20.24
C SER A 271 5.54 -4.04 -19.71
N VAL A 272 6.63 -4.66 -19.24
CA VAL A 272 7.84 -3.94 -18.79
C VAL A 272 8.57 -3.33 -19.98
N GLU A 273 8.74 -4.07 -21.06
CA GLU A 273 9.35 -3.61 -22.31
C GLU A 273 8.55 -2.44 -22.92
N SER A 274 7.22 -2.56 -22.96
CA SER A 274 6.31 -1.52 -23.46
C SER A 274 6.43 -0.23 -22.65
N LEU A 275 6.52 -0.32 -21.32
CA LEU A 275 6.67 0.86 -20.46
C LEU A 275 7.99 1.59 -20.72
N ILE A 276 9.08 0.87 -21.02
CA ILE A 276 10.36 1.48 -21.39
C ILE A 276 10.27 2.21 -22.74
N GLN A 277 9.56 1.63 -23.71
CA GLN A 277 9.35 2.26 -25.01
C GLN A 277 8.52 3.54 -24.88
N GLU A 278 7.45 3.53 -24.07
CA GLU A 278 6.61 4.70 -23.81
C GLU A 278 7.43 5.87 -23.26
N MET A 279 8.34 5.61 -22.33
CA MET A 279 9.19 6.64 -21.73
C MET A 279 10.30 7.18 -22.64
N SER A 280 10.49 6.56 -23.80
CA SER A 280 11.49 6.97 -24.79
C SER A 280 10.89 7.88 -25.88
N ARG A 281 9.58 8.13 -25.82
CA ARG A 281 8.85 9.08 -26.66
C ARG A 281 8.71 10.42 -25.94
#